data_AF-A0A160INH8-F1
#
_entry.id   AF-A0A160INH8-F1
#
_cell.length_a   1.000
_cell.length_b   1.000
_cell.length_c   1.000
_cell.angle_alpha   90.00
_cell.angle_beta   90.00
_cell.angle_gamma   90.00
#
_symmetry.space_group_name_H-M   'P 1'
#
loop_
_entity.id
_entity.type
_entity.pdbx_description
1 polymer ?
#
loop_
_entity_poly.entity_id
_entity_poly.type
_entity_poly.pdbx_seq_one_letter_code
_entity_poly.pdbx_strand_id
1 'polypeptide(L)'
;MKKISTWSVMLLMLGLFLVCINGDFIIYSEWTMLVGLLIIMLGTTLCFLAFLQMEKGNAKSISLVLSILVIFFITWFKPFELIRIISWLKNIS
;
A
#
# COMPACT_ATOMS: atom_id res chain seq x y z
N MET A 1 2.83 12.24 17.41
CA MET A 1 3.43 11.28 16.45
C MET A 1 4.45 12.03 15.62
N LYS A 2 5.61 11.44 15.31
CA LYS A 2 6.56 12.11 14.40
C LYS A 2 5.97 12.10 12.99
N LYS A 3 6.22 13.18 12.24
CA LYS A 3 5.53 13.49 10.97
C LYS A 3 5.63 12.33 9.96
N ILE A 4 6.79 11.68 9.86
CA ILE A 4 7.05 10.62 8.87
C ILE A 4 6.21 9.37 9.17
N SER A 5 6.16 8.95 10.43
CA SER A 5 5.32 7.82 10.85
C SER A 5 3.83 8.07 10.56
N THR A 6 3.31 9.28 10.84
CA THR A 6 1.91 9.63 10.53
C THR A 6 1.63 9.60 9.02
N TRP A 7 2.52 10.18 8.20
CA TRP A 7 2.38 10.16 6.74
C TRP A 7 2.40 8.74 6.18
N SER A 8 3.27 7.86 6.70
CA SER A 8 3.34 6.46 6.26
C SER A 8 2.02 5.71 6.50
N VAL A 9 1.41 5.89 7.68
CA VAL A 9 0.11 5.28 8.01
C VAL A 9 -1.01 5.84 7.15
N MET A 10 -1.05 7.16 6.95
CA MET A 10 -2.05 7.79 6.09
C MET A 10 -1.97 7.27 4.64
N LEU A 11 -0.77 7.13 4.09
CA LEU A 11 -0.57 6.58 2.75
C LEU A 11 -0.97 5.11 2.68
N LEU A 12 -0.60 4.29 3.66
CA LEU A 12 -1.01 2.88 3.72
C LEU A 12 -2.54 2.73 3.74
N MET A 13 -3.23 3.52 4.57
CA MET A 13 -4.69 3.51 4.65
C MET A 13 -5.34 3.98 3.34
N LEU A 14 -4.81 5.06 2.75
CA LEU A 14 -5.32 5.60 1.49
C LEU A 14 -5.16 4.60 0.33
N GLY A 15 -3.99 3.98 0.22
CA GLY A 15 -3.72 3.01 -0.84
C GLY A 15 -4.52 1.73 -0.66
N LEU A 16 -4.69 1.24 0.58
CA LEU A 16 -5.58 0.11 0.86
C LEU A 16 -7.03 0.42 0.50
N PHE A 17 -7.51 1.63 0.83
CA PHE A 17 -8.85 2.09 0.48
C PHE A 17 -9.09 2.09 -1.04
N LEU A 18 -8.13 2.61 -1.82
CA LEU A 18 -8.18 2.59 -3.29
C LEU A 18 -8.24 1.17 -3.85
N VAL A 19 -7.44 0.25 -3.32
CA VAL A 19 -7.40 -1.16 -3.75
C VAL A 19 -8.68 -1.91 -3.38
N CYS A 20 -9.26 -1.64 -2.21
CA CYS A 20 -10.53 -2.21 -1.79
C CYS A 20 -11.66 -1.73 -2.71
N ILE A 21 -11.82 -0.41 -2.84
CA ILE A 21 -12.81 0.20 -3.74
C ILE A 21 -12.70 -0.37 -5.14
N ASN A 22 -11.51 -0.46 -5.72
CA ASN A 22 -11.39 -0.90 -7.10
C ASN A 22 -11.80 -2.36 -7.33
N GLY A 23 -11.75 -3.22 -6.30
CA GLY A 23 -12.20 -4.60 -6.44
C GLY A 23 -13.67 -4.85 -6.19
N ASP A 24 -14.35 -3.96 -5.47
CA ASP A 24 -15.76 -4.11 -5.13
C ASP A 24 -16.68 -3.44 -6.17
N PHE A 25 -16.13 -2.64 -7.08
CA PHE A 25 -16.89 -1.98 -8.14
C PHE A 25 -17.11 -2.90 -9.35
N ILE A 26 -18.31 -2.76 -9.96
CA ILE A 26 -18.70 -3.44 -11.21
C ILE A 26 -17.78 -3.07 -12.37
N ILE A 27 -17.19 -1.87 -12.33
CA ILE A 27 -16.23 -1.38 -13.32
C ILE A 27 -14.86 -1.34 -12.65
N TYR A 28 -14.06 -2.38 -12.90
CA TYR A 28 -12.67 -2.45 -12.48
C TYR A 28 -11.83 -1.49 -13.33
N SER A 29 -11.05 -0.62 -12.68
CA SER A 29 -10.11 0.28 -13.35
C SER A 29 -8.67 -0.15 -13.07
N GLU A 30 -7.91 -0.57 -14.10
CA GLU A 30 -6.51 -0.94 -13.93
C GLU A 30 -5.64 0.24 -13.45
N TRP A 31 -5.94 1.45 -13.91
CA TRP A 31 -5.26 2.68 -13.47
C TRP A 31 -5.44 2.93 -11.97
N THR A 32 -6.66 2.76 -11.46
CA THR A 32 -6.96 2.98 -10.04
C THR A 32 -6.22 1.94 -9.19
N MET A 33 -6.16 0.69 -9.65
CA MET A 33 -5.40 -0.36 -8.97
C MET A 33 -3.91 -0.05 -8.92
N LEU A 34 -3.34 0.38 -10.05
CA LEU A 34 -1.93 0.71 -10.17
C LEU A 34 -1.56 1.88 -9.24
N VAL A 35 -2.36 2.94 -9.22
CA VAL A 35 -2.17 4.08 -8.31
C VAL A 35 -2.25 3.63 -6.85
N GLY A 36 -3.25 2.81 -6.49
CA GLY A 36 -3.38 2.26 -5.14
C GLY A 36 -2.14 1.48 -4.69
N LEU A 37 -1.62 0.61 -5.54
CA LEU A 37 -0.40 -0.16 -5.27
C LEU A 37 0.85 0.73 -5.13
N LEU A 38 1.01 1.75 -5.98
CA LEU A 38 2.12 2.69 -5.86
C LEU A 38 2.07 3.46 -4.55
N ILE A 39 0.87 3.89 -4.12
CA ILE A 39 0.68 4.57 -2.83
C ILE A 39 1.04 3.64 -1.67
N ILE A 40 0.68 2.35 -1.72
CA ILE A 40 1.08 1.36 -0.71
C ILE A 40 2.61 1.17 -0.71
N MET A 41 3.25 1.08 -1.88
CA MET A 41 4.72 1.02 -1.97
C MET A 41 5.40 2.26 -1.36
N LEU A 42 4.86 3.46 -1.60
CA LEU A 42 5.35 4.68 -0.99
C LEU A 42 5.12 4.70 0.53
N GLY A 43 3.96 4.25 1.00
CA GLY A 43 3.65 4.15 2.43
C GLY A 43 4.57 3.18 3.17
N THR A 44 4.84 2.01 2.57
CA THR A 44 5.74 0.99 3.14
C THR A 44 7.19 1.46 3.16
N THR A 45 7.71 2.06 2.09
CA THR A 45 9.07 2.63 2.05
C THR A 45 9.26 3.74 3.09
N LEU A 46 8.27 4.62 3.26
CA LEU A 46 8.28 5.64 4.32
C LEU A 46 8.26 5.02 5.73
N CYS A 47 7.56 3.90 5.91
CA CYS A 47 7.58 3.16 7.16
C CYS A 47 8.98 2.59 7.47
N PHE A 48 9.66 2.00 6.47
CA PHE A 48 11.05 1.56 6.62
C PHE A 48 12.00 2.73 6.90
N LEU A 49 11.83 3.87 6.23
CA LEU A 49 12.59 5.10 6.51
C LEU A 49 12.39 5.59 7.95
N ALA A 50 11.16 5.58 8.47
CA ALA A 50 10.87 5.93 9.86
C ALA A 50 11.54 4.97 10.86
N PHE A 51 11.63 3.68 10.50
CA PHE A 51 12.35 2.68 11.28
C PHE A 51 13.87 2.93 11.29
N LEU A 52 14.47 3.19 10.11
CA LEU A 52 15.90 3.48 9.95
C LEU A 52 16.32 4.78 10.63
N GLN A 53 15.47 5.81 10.63
CA GLN A 53 15.74 7.08 11.32
C GLN A 53 15.66 6.98 12.86
N MET A 54 15.59 5.77 13.43
CA MET A 54 15.59 5.49 14.86
C MET A 54 14.60 6.38 15.62
N GLU A 55 13.40 6.57 15.07
CA GLU A 55 12.37 7.34 15.75
C GLU A 55 12.06 6.72 17.12
N LYS A 56 12.34 7.45 18.21
CA LYS A 56 12.00 7.00 19.57
C LYS A 56 10.48 7.02 19.75
N GLY A 57 9.89 5.88 20.06
CA GLY A 57 8.48 5.74 20.44
C GLY A 57 7.79 4.51 19.84
N ASN A 58 6.65 4.13 20.42
CA ASN A 58 5.84 2.98 19.99
C ASN A 58 5.23 3.14 18.58
N ALA A 59 5.17 4.38 18.08
CA ALA A 59 4.59 4.70 16.77
C ALA A 59 5.32 4.03 15.60
N LYS A 60 6.65 3.82 15.68
CA LYS A 60 7.41 3.11 14.63
C LYS A 60 6.98 1.65 14.50
N SER A 61 6.75 0.99 15.65
CA SER A 61 6.40 -0.42 15.69
C SER A 61 4.98 -0.63 15.19
N ILE A 62 4.07 0.29 15.53
CA ILE A 62 2.69 0.27 15.04
C ILE A 62 2.63 0.47 13.53
N SER A 63 3.36 1.45 12.98
CA SER A 63 3.42 1.66 11.53
C SER A 63 3.99 0.44 10.79
N LEU A 64 5.04 -0.17 11.35
CA LEU A 64 5.66 -1.36 10.75
C LEU A 64 4.72 -2.57 10.77
N VAL A 65 4.04 -2.83 11.88
CA VAL A 65 3.02 -3.89 11.97
C VAL A 65 1.87 -3.62 10.97
N LEU A 66 1.37 -2.38 10.89
CA LEU A 66 0.34 -2.01 9.92
C LEU A 66 0.80 -2.22 8.47
N SER A 67 2.03 -1.84 8.14
CA SER A 67 2.58 -2.04 6.79
C SER A 67 2.64 -3.52 6.39
N ILE A 68 3.03 -4.39 7.33
CA ILE A 68 3.09 -5.84 7.12
C ILE A 68 1.67 -6.39 6.96
N LEU A 69 0.73 -5.98 7.81
CA LEU A 69 -0.66 -6.41 7.70
C LEU A 69 -1.27 -6.02 6.36
N VAL A 70 -1.09 -4.77 5.93
CA VAL A 70 -1.59 -4.27 4.64
C VAL A 70 -1.07 -5.13 3.49
N ILE A 71 0.25 -5.37 3.44
CA ILE A 71 0.86 -6.23 2.41
C ILE A 71 0.28 -7.64 2.48
N PHE A 72 0.19 -8.22 3.69
CA PHE A 72 -0.34 -9.56 3.89
C PHE A 72 -1.77 -9.69 3.37
N PHE A 73 -2.66 -8.75 3.69
CA PHE A 73 -4.02 -8.74 3.18
C PHE A 73 -4.07 -8.67 1.65
N ILE A 74 -3.25 -7.83 1.03
CA ILE A 74 -3.22 -7.73 -0.44
C ILE A 74 -2.76 -9.05 -1.07
N THR A 75 -1.67 -9.63 -0.56
CA THR A 75 -1.14 -10.89 -1.08
C THR A 75 -2.10 -12.06 -0.85
N TRP A 76 -2.81 -12.09 0.28
CA TRP A 76 -3.71 -13.19 0.65
C TRP A 76 -5.03 -13.16 -0.13
N PHE A 77 -5.69 -12.01 -0.18
CA PHE A 77 -7.02 -11.90 -0.78
C PHE A 77 -6.96 -11.74 -2.30
N LYS A 78 -5.87 -11.18 -2.82
CA LYS A 78 -5.77 -10.73 -4.21
C LYS A 78 -4.41 -11.09 -4.85
N PRO A 79 -3.95 -12.36 -4.77
CA PRO A 79 -2.63 -12.76 -5.27
C PRO A 79 -2.45 -12.53 -6.78
N PHE A 80 -3.52 -12.65 -7.57
CA PHE A 80 -3.48 -12.52 -9.02
C PHE A 80 -3.59 -11.07 -9.53
N GLU A 81 -3.88 -10.11 -8.65
CA GLU A 81 -4.02 -8.71 -9.06
C GLU A 81 -2.71 -8.13 -9.60
N LEU A 82 -1.57 -8.51 -9.00
CA LEU A 82 -0.26 -8.09 -9.51
C LEU A 82 -0.03 -8.60 -10.93
N ILE A 83 -0.39 -9.86 -11.21
CA ILE A 83 -0.25 -10.47 -12.54
C ILE A 83 -1.16 -9.76 -13.55
N ARG A 84 -2.38 -9.40 -13.15
CA ARG A 84 -3.34 -8.68 -13.99
C ARG A 84 -2.82 -7.32 -14.40
N ILE A 85 -2.29 -6.53 -13.45
CA ILE A 85 -1.74 -5.20 -13.73
C ILE A 85 -0.50 -5.30 -14.63
N ILE A 86 0.40 -6.25 -14.38
CA ILE A 86 1.58 -6.47 -15.23
C ILE A 86 1.15 -6.84 -16.66
N SER A 87 0.14 -7.70 -16.81
CA SER A 87 -0.38 -8.11 -18.10
C SER A 87 -1.03 -6.96 -18.86
N TRP A 88 -1.82 -6.14 -18.16
CA TRP A 88 -2.41 -4.94 -18.74
C TRP A 88 -1.37 -3.89 -19.14
N LEU A 89 -0.35 -3.67 -18.31
CA LEU A 89 0.75 -2.75 -18.61
C LEU A 89 1.48 -3.17 -19.89
N LYS A 90 1.71 -4.49 -20.05
CA LYS A 90 2.30 -5.07 -21.25
C LYS A 90 1.42 -4.90 -22.49
N ASN A 91 0.10 -4.89 -22.33
CA ASN A 91 -0.84 -4.75 -23.44
C ASN A 91 -1.05 -3.30 -23.91
N ILE A 92 -0.72 -2.32 -23.06
CA ILE A 92 -0.79 -0.88 -23.41
C ILE A 92 0.53 -0.37 -24.01
N SER A 93 1.64 -1.02 -23.69
CA SER A 93 2.93 -0.86 -24.37
C SER A 93 2.92 -1.44 -25.77
#